data_AF-A0A0W1DNW4-F1
#
_entry.id   AF-A0A0W1DNW4-F1
#
_cell.length_a   1.000
_cell.length_b   1.000
_cell.length_c   1.000
_cell.angle_alpha   90.00
_cell.angle_beta   90.00
_cell.angle_gamma   90.00
#
_symmetry.space_group_name_H-M   'P 1'
#
loop_
_entity.id
_entity.type
_entity.pdbx_description
1 polymer ?
#
loop_
_entity_poly.entity_id
_entity_poly.type
_entity_poly.pdbx_seq_one_letter_code
_entity_poly.pdbx_strand_id
1 'polypeptide(L)'
;MIGGQIQPPFWVVWRRGGRAPCYEHESYIGARTEAERLAKANPGQRFYVLSPVARGIQDGDAVWSHYAPVGIDWIDEDAEDAPRELA
;
A
#
# COMPACT_ATOMS: atom_id res chain seq x y z
N MET A 1 -11.20 11.71 24.54
CA MET A 1 -10.25 10.62 24.23
C MET A 1 -9.82 10.78 22.79
N ILE A 2 -8.55 11.09 22.52
CA ILE A 2 -8.06 11.18 21.14
C ILE A 2 -7.70 9.74 20.75
N GLY A 3 -8.53 9.11 19.92
CA GLY A 3 -8.23 7.80 19.35
C GLY A 3 -6.97 7.92 18.51
N GLY A 4 -5.85 7.42 19.02
CA GLY A 4 -4.58 7.45 18.30
C GLY A 4 -4.73 6.74 16.96
N GLN A 5 -4.46 7.45 15.88
CA GLN A 5 -4.39 6.85 14.55
C GLN A 5 -3.20 5.88 14.52
N ILE A 6 -3.48 4.58 14.44
CA ILE A 6 -2.45 3.55 14.31
C ILE A 6 -2.11 3.44 12.83
N GLN A 7 -0.86 3.79 12.49
CA GLN A 7 -0.32 3.64 11.14
C GLN A 7 -0.23 2.16 10.75
N PRO A 8 -0.33 1.82 9.46
CA PRO A 8 -0.08 0.46 9.00
C PRO A 8 1.32 -0.02 9.40
N PRO A 9 1.48 -1.29 9.82
CA PRO A 9 2.74 -1.83 10.31
C PRO A 9 3.78 -2.10 9.21
N PHE A 10 3.34 -2.26 7.97
CA PHE A 10 4.20 -2.57 6.84
C PHE A 10 3.59 -2.13 5.51
N TRP A 11 4.45 -2.06 4.49
CA TRP A 11 4.08 -1.83 3.10
C TRP A 11 4.66 -2.93 2.22
N VAL A 12 3.94 -3.31 1.16
CA VAL A 12 4.44 -4.28 0.17
C VAL A 12 4.32 -3.70 -1.23
N VAL A 13 5.23 -4.10 -2.11
CA VAL A 13 5.13 -3.78 -3.55
C VAL A 13 4.54 -4.96 -4.28
N TRP A 14 3.45 -4.70 -5.01
CA TRP A 14 2.74 -5.72 -5.77
C TRP A 14 2.61 -5.33 -7.23
N ARG A 15 2.83 -6.29 -8.13
CA ARG A 15 2.48 -6.16 -9.54
C ARG A 15 1.13 -6.85 -9.79
N ARG A 16 0.15 -6.16 -10.36
CA ARG A 16 -1.14 -6.76 -10.72
C ARG A 16 -0.94 -7.91 -11.72
N GLY A 17 -1.47 -9.09 -11.39
CA GLY A 17 -1.24 -10.33 -12.16
C GLY A 17 0.14 -10.96 -11.97
N GLY A 18 0.98 -10.42 -11.08
CA GLY A 18 2.26 -10.98 -10.69
C GLY A 18 2.14 -12.00 -9.55
N ARG A 19 3.29 -12.45 -9.05
CA ARG A 19 3.38 -13.30 -7.84
C ARG A 19 2.99 -12.52 -6.59
N ALA A 20 2.71 -13.25 -5.51
CA ALA A 20 2.52 -12.66 -4.19
C ALA A 20 3.76 -11.82 -3.80
N PRO A 21 3.59 -10.68 -3.10
CA PRO A 21 4.71 -9.91 -2.58
C PRO A 21 5.54 -10.73 -1.60
N CYS A 22 6.86 -10.63 -1.69
CA CYS A 22 7.79 -11.40 -0.85
C CYS A 22 8.60 -10.55 0.13
N TYR A 23 8.43 -9.23 0.12
CA TYR A 23 9.21 -8.30 0.93
C TYR A 23 8.31 -7.23 1.56
N GLU A 24 8.45 -7.07 2.87
CA GLU A 24 7.80 -6.04 3.67
C GLU A 24 8.75 -4.85 3.89
N HIS A 25 8.29 -3.66 3.56
CA HIS A 25 8.97 -2.40 3.83
C HIS A 25 8.40 -1.78 5.10
N GLU A 26 9.27 -1.19 5.92
CA GLU A 26 8.91 -0.50 7.17
C GLU A 26 8.32 0.91 6.95
N SER A 27 8.37 1.41 5.71
CA SER A 27 7.83 2.73 5.36
C SER A 27 7.27 2.79 3.95
N TYR A 28 6.29 3.67 3.75
CA TYR A 28 5.76 4.00 2.42
C TYR A 28 6.87 4.46 1.46
N ILE A 29 7.79 5.33 1.91
CA ILE A 29 8.88 5.87 1.08
C ILE A 29 9.78 4.73 0.58
N GLY A 30 10.10 3.77 1.46
CA GLY A 30 10.88 2.58 1.10
C GLY A 30 10.17 1.72 0.04
N ALA A 31 8.88 1.45 0.23
CA ALA A 31 8.09 0.71 -0.75
C ALA A 31 7.94 1.45 -2.08
N ARG A 32 7.74 2.77 -2.08
CA ARG A 32 7.66 3.59 -3.30
C ARG A 32 8.97 3.53 -4.08
N THR A 33 10.10 3.68 -3.39
CA THR A 33 11.44 3.61 -4.00
C THR A 33 11.66 2.25 -4.67
N GLU A 34 11.21 1.17 -4.05
CA GLU A 34 11.29 -0.17 -4.63
C GLU A 34 10.35 -0.35 -5.83
N ALA A 35 9.13 0.19 -5.75
CA ALA A 35 8.21 0.20 -6.88
C ALA A 35 8.79 0.96 -8.09
N GLU A 36 9.42 2.11 -7.87
CA GLU A 36 10.14 2.88 -8.90
C GLU A 36 11.29 2.07 -9.50
N ARG A 37 12.10 1.39 -8.68
CA ARG A 37 13.20 0.53 -9.14
C ARG A 37 12.67 -0.61 -10.01
N LEU A 38 11.58 -1.26 -9.60
CA LEU A 38 10.97 -2.37 -10.33
C LEU A 38 10.33 -1.90 -11.64
N ALA A 39 9.67 -0.74 -11.66
CA ALA A 39 9.10 -0.15 -12.86
C ALA A 39 10.19 0.19 -13.90
N LYS A 40 11.31 0.77 -13.48
CA LYS A 40 12.48 1.02 -14.35
C LYS A 40 13.05 -0.26 -14.95
N ALA A 41 13.08 -1.34 -14.17
CA ALA A 41 13.58 -2.64 -14.62
C ALA A 41 12.58 -3.41 -15.51
N ASN A 42 11.30 -3.06 -15.47
CA ASN A 42 10.23 -3.78 -16.17
C ASN A 42 9.28 -2.80 -16.89
N PRO A 43 9.72 -2.19 -18.00
CA PRO A 43 8.90 -1.22 -18.75
C PRO A 43 7.52 -1.76 -19.12
N GLY A 44 6.49 -0.92 -18.98
CA GLY A 44 5.09 -1.25 -19.28
C GLY A 44 4.38 -2.08 -18.20
N GLN A 45 5.07 -2.50 -17.14
CA GLN A 45 4.44 -3.16 -15.99
C GLN A 45 4.05 -2.15 -14.92
N ARG A 46 2.91 -2.37 -14.27
CA ARG A 46 2.39 -1.54 -13.19
C ARG A 46 2.70 -2.15 -11.83
N PHE A 47 3.26 -1.34 -10.93
CA PHE A 47 3.57 -1.71 -9.56
C PHE A 47 2.77 -0.83 -8.60
N TYR A 48 2.21 -1.45 -7.58
CA TYR A 48 1.32 -0.83 -6.60
C TYR A 48 1.97 -0.95 -5.23
N VAL A 49 1.98 0.15 -4.48
CA VAL A 49 2.35 0.14 -3.06
C VAL A 49 1.10 -0.12 -2.25
N LEU A 50 1.10 -1.20 -1.47
CA LEU A 50 -0.04 -1.62 -0.64
C LEU A 50 0.34 -1.53 0.84
N SER A 51 -0.66 -1.27 1.68
CA SER A 51 -0.57 -1.39 3.13
C SER A 51 -1.85 -2.02 3.66
N PRO A 52 -1.82 -2.73 4.80
CA PRO A 52 -3.03 -3.30 5.37
C PRO A 52 -3.95 -2.18 5.88
N VAL A 53 -5.23 -2.27 5.55
CA VAL A 53 -6.28 -1.40 6.10
C VAL A 53 -6.85 -1.95 7.41
N ALA A 54 -6.72 -3.25 7.63
CA ALA A 54 -7.15 -3.94 8.84
C ALA A 54 -6.33 -5.21 9.10
N ARG A 55 -6.36 -5.69 10.35
CA ARG A 55 -5.78 -6.96 10.79
C ARG A 55 -6.82 -7.75 11.58
N GLY A 56 -7.04 -9.01 11.21
CA GLY A 56 -7.84 -9.97 11.96
C GLY A 56 -6.96 -11.00 12.66
N ILE A 57 -7.26 -11.34 13.91
CA ILE A 57 -6.64 -12.46 14.63
C ILE A 57 -7.76 -13.35 15.15
N GLN A 58 -7.61 -14.67 14.99
CA GLN A 58 -8.50 -15.66 15.57
C GLN A 58 -7.92 -16.14 16.91
N ASP A 59 -8.48 -15.62 17.99
CA ASP A 59 -8.16 -16.00 19.38
C ASP A 59 -9.49 -16.23 20.11
N GLY A 60 -10.11 -17.39 19.83
CA GLY A 60 -11.53 -17.62 20.08
C GLY A 60 -12.39 -16.98 18.98
N ASP A 61 -13.05 -15.87 19.32
CA ASP A 61 -13.80 -15.06 18.35
C ASP A 61 -12.84 -14.23 17.47
N ALA A 62 -13.26 -13.92 16.24
CA ALA A 62 -12.45 -13.11 15.33
C ALA A 62 -12.41 -11.64 15.80
N VAL A 63 -11.23 -11.15 16.15
CA VAL A 63 -11.01 -9.76 16.55
C VAL A 63 -10.34 -8.99 15.42
N TRP A 64 -10.92 -7.85 15.05
CA TRP A 64 -10.44 -6.98 13.98
C TRP A 64 -9.93 -5.64 14.52
N SER A 65 -8.79 -5.19 14.01
CA SER A 65 -8.23 -3.85 14.23
C SER A 65 -8.08 -3.13 12.89
N HIS A 66 -8.37 -1.84 12.85
CA HIS A 66 -8.25 -1.02 11.64
C HIS A 66 -7.07 -0.06 11.75
N TYR A 67 -6.40 0.17 10.64
CA TYR A 67 -5.32 1.16 10.52
C TYR A 67 -5.87 2.45 9.93
N ALA A 68 -5.26 3.57 10.30
CA ALA A 68 -5.60 4.84 9.67
C ALA A 68 -5.19 4.79 8.19
N PRO A 69 -6.00 5.36 7.28
CA PRO A 69 -5.55 5.62 5.92
C PRO A 69 -4.28 6.47 5.99
N VAL A 70 -3.22 6.05 5.30
CA VAL A 70 -2.01 6.85 5.19
C VAL A 70 -2.36 8.02 4.27
N GLY A 71 -2.36 9.24 4.81
CA GLY A 71 -2.58 10.47 4.05
C GLY A 71 -1.50 10.61 2.99
N ILE A 72 -1.80 10.20 1.77
CA ILE A 72 -1.02 10.55 0.59
C ILE A 72 -1.83 11.65 -0.08
N ASP A 73 -1.65 12.89 0.39
CA ASP A 73 -2.33 14.08 -0.13
C ASP A 73 -1.77 14.53 -1.50
N TRP A 74 -1.00 13.67 -2.17
CA TRP A 74 -0.31 13.94 -3.42
C TRP A 74 -0.67 12.87 -4.44
N ILE A 75 -1.67 13.16 -5.26
CA ILE A 75 -1.87 12.50 -6.55
C ILE A 75 -0.94 13.22 -7.52
N ASP A 76 -0.07 12.48 -8.19
CA ASP A 76 0.58 13.01 -9.39
C ASP A 76 -0.49 13.04 -10.49
N GLU A 77 -1.17 14.18 -10.63
CA GLU A 77 -2.27 14.38 -11.58
C GLU A 77 -1.82 14.16 -13.03
N ASP A 78 -0.52 14.25 -13.30
CA ASP A 78 0.09 14.06 -14.61
C ASP A 78 0.42 12.58 -14.90
N ALA A 79 0.24 11.66 -13.95
CA ALA A 79 0.38 10.24 -14.22
C ALA A 79 -0.76 9.77 -15.15
N GLU A 80 -0.43 9.32 -16.37
CA GLU A 80 -1.41 8.88 -17.40
C GLU A 80 -2.41 7.80 -16.91
N ASP A 81 -2.07 7.08 -15.83
CA ASP A 81 -2.86 6.02 -15.21
C ASP A 81 -3.31 6.37 -13.77
N ALA A 82 -3.29 7.66 -13.40
CA ALA A 82 -3.81 8.13 -12.12
C ALA A 82 -5.28 7.66 -11.96
N PRO A 83 -5.69 7.22 -10.76
CA PRO A 83 -7.07 6.83 -10.52
C PRO A 83 -7.97 8.01 -10.87
N ARG A 84 -8.75 7.89 -11.95
CA ARG A 84 -9.78 8.88 -12.26
C ARG A 84 -10.84 8.80 -11.17
N GLU A 85 -11.26 9.94 -10.63
CA GLU A 85 -12.43 9.99 -9.77
C GLU A 85 -13.59 9.26 -10.46
N LEU A 86 -14.24 8.35 -9.74
CA LEU A 86 -15.45 7.71 -10.21
C LEU A 86 -16.54 8.79 -10.20
N ALA A 87 -16.97 9.19 -11.40
CA ALA A 87 -18.09 10.11 -11.62
C ALA A 87 -19.42 9.53 -11.11
#